data_AF-A0AAW0J7S7-F1
#
_entry.id   AF-A0AAW0J7S7-F1
#
_cell.length_a   1.000
_cell.length_b   1.000
_cell.length_c   1.000
_cell.angle_alpha   90.00
_cell.angle_beta   90.00
_cell.angle_gamma   90.00
#
_symmetry.space_group_name_H-M   'P 1'
#
loop_
_entity.id
_entity.type
_entity.pdbx_description
1 polymer ?
#
loop_
_entity_poly.entity_id
_entity_poly.type
_entity_poly.pdbx_seq_one_letter_code
_entity_poly.pdbx_strand_id
1 'polypeptide(L)'
;MEGFDYYFGIPYSHDMGCTDSPGYNYPPCPACPQSNGLWRSPERDCYTDVALPLYENLNIVEQPVNLSGLARKYAEKAVEFIEQASTHGRPFLLYVGLAHMHVPLSVTPPLENPRNQRAYHASLREMDSLIGQIKDKVDHVAKENTLLWFTGDNGPWAQKCELAGSVGPFFGLWQTHQGFHSFLFLASWNAAGN
;
A
#
# COMPACT_ATOMS: atom_id res chain seq x y z
N MET A 1 2.68 17.99 -10.03
CA MET A 1 1.39 17.29 -10.05
C MET A 1 0.32 18.35 -10.12
N GLU A 2 -0.53 18.31 -11.15
CA GLU A 2 -1.65 19.24 -11.25
C GLU A 2 -2.81 18.70 -10.40
N GLY A 3 -3.32 19.51 -9.47
CA GLY A 3 -4.56 19.19 -8.74
C GLY A 3 -4.45 18.95 -7.22
N PHE A 4 -3.25 18.90 -6.63
CA PHE A 4 -3.05 18.82 -5.18
C PHE A 4 -2.09 19.91 -4.69
N ASP A 5 -2.39 20.51 -3.52
CA ASP A 5 -1.56 21.55 -2.89
C ASP A 5 -0.28 20.98 -2.25
N TYR A 6 -0.30 19.70 -1.90
CA TYR A 6 0.80 18.99 -1.25
C TYR A 6 0.88 17.56 -1.78
N TYR A 7 2.10 17.07 -1.98
CA TYR A 7 2.36 15.69 -2.37
C TYR A 7 3.51 15.10 -1.56
N PHE A 8 3.33 13.88 -1.06
CA PHE A 8 4.38 13.08 -0.46
C PHE A 8 4.21 11.62 -0.87
N GLY A 9 5.21 11.08 -1.58
CA GLY A 9 5.11 9.71 -2.06
C GLY A 9 6.09 9.34 -3.16
N ILE A 10 6.00 8.07 -3.54
CA ILE A 10 6.67 7.54 -4.73
C ILE A 10 5.80 7.80 -5.97
N PRO A 11 6.40 8.15 -7.13
CA PRO A 11 5.65 8.58 -8.32
C PRO A 11 5.09 7.43 -9.16
N TYR A 12 5.38 6.18 -8.81
CA TYR A 12 4.94 4.96 -9.48
C TYR A 12 4.89 3.80 -8.47
N SER A 13 4.39 2.63 -8.90
CA SER A 13 4.37 1.43 -8.05
C SER A 13 5.76 1.13 -7.48
N HIS A 14 5.84 0.62 -6.25
CA HIS A 14 7.10 0.40 -5.53
C HIS A 14 7.93 -0.76 -6.09
N ASP A 15 7.52 -1.32 -7.21
CA ASP A 15 8.18 -2.38 -7.93
C ASP A 15 8.74 -1.91 -9.29
N MET A 16 8.66 -0.59 -9.57
CA MET A 16 8.90 0.04 -10.88
C MET A 16 10.14 0.94 -10.99
N GLY A 17 11.00 1.02 -9.98
CA GLY A 17 12.16 1.91 -10.07
C GLY A 17 13.26 1.39 -11.00
N CYS A 18 13.83 2.32 -11.77
CA CYS A 18 14.96 2.04 -12.64
C CYS A 18 16.24 1.96 -11.81
N THR A 19 17.02 0.89 -11.99
CA THR A 19 18.44 0.90 -11.63
C THR A 19 19.24 1.38 -12.85
N ASP A 20 20.45 1.93 -12.65
CA ASP A 20 21.32 2.43 -13.73
C ASP A 20 21.77 1.35 -14.74
N SER A 21 21.30 0.11 -14.58
CA SER A 21 21.54 -1.02 -15.48
C SER A 21 20.35 -1.23 -16.42
N PRO A 22 20.47 -0.93 -17.72
CA PRO A 22 19.42 -1.21 -18.70
C PRO A 22 19.16 -2.73 -18.77
N GLY A 23 17.93 -3.17 -18.52
CA GLY A 23 17.52 -4.57 -18.73
C GLY A 23 16.82 -5.25 -17.55
N TYR A 24 16.80 -4.65 -16.35
CA TYR A 24 16.10 -5.22 -15.18
C TYR A 24 14.59 -4.87 -15.11
N ASN A 25 13.93 -4.79 -16.26
CA ASN A 25 12.52 -4.43 -16.34
C ASN A 25 11.62 -5.70 -16.28
N TYR A 26 11.09 -5.99 -15.08
CA TYR A 26 10.00 -6.93 -14.71
C TYR A 26 10.26 -8.46 -14.60
N PRO A 27 9.52 -9.20 -13.73
CA PRO A 27 8.76 -8.76 -12.55
C PRO A 27 9.55 -9.02 -11.25
N PRO A 28 9.67 -8.04 -10.35
CA PRO A 28 10.12 -8.31 -8.99
C PRO A 28 9.08 -9.21 -8.32
N CYS A 29 9.55 -10.28 -7.67
CA CYS A 29 8.75 -11.45 -7.29
C CYS A 29 8.22 -12.25 -8.49
N PRO A 30 8.85 -13.40 -8.86
CA PRO A 30 8.33 -14.26 -9.92
C PRO A 30 6.94 -14.84 -9.58
N ALA A 31 6.18 -15.21 -10.62
CA ALA A 31 4.94 -15.98 -10.44
C ALA A 31 5.25 -17.37 -9.85
N CYS A 32 4.26 -17.99 -9.22
CA CYS A 32 4.43 -19.33 -8.66
C CYS A 32 4.82 -20.33 -9.75
N PRO A 33 5.81 -21.20 -9.51
CA PRO A 33 6.23 -22.19 -10.49
C PRO A 33 5.05 -23.12 -10.84
N GLN A 34 4.81 -23.33 -12.13
CA GLN A 34 3.86 -24.31 -12.63
C GLN A 34 4.56 -25.68 -12.71
N SER A 35 4.50 -26.53 -11.68
CA SER A 35 4.82 -27.95 -11.91
C SER A 35 4.16 -28.94 -10.95
N ASN A 36 3.70 -30.04 -11.55
CA ASN A 36 3.37 -31.30 -10.89
C ASN A 36 4.52 -31.74 -10.00
N GLY A 37 4.27 -31.76 -8.68
CA GLY A 37 4.97 -32.58 -7.71
C GLY A 37 6.50 -32.53 -7.74
N LEU A 38 7.10 -31.55 -7.04
CA LEU A 38 8.28 -31.72 -6.19
C LEU A 38 8.55 -30.38 -5.49
N TRP A 39 8.10 -30.30 -4.25
CA TRP A 39 8.23 -29.13 -3.38
C TRP A 39 9.69 -28.93 -2.97
N ARG A 40 10.35 -27.98 -3.62
CA ARG A 40 11.39 -27.17 -3.00
C ARG A 40 10.98 -25.74 -3.26
N SER A 41 10.43 -25.06 -2.25
CA SER A 41 10.29 -23.61 -2.31
C SER A 41 11.71 -23.04 -2.19
N PRO A 42 12.35 -22.54 -3.26
CA PRO A 42 13.39 -21.55 -3.00
C PRO A 42 12.67 -20.40 -2.29
N GLU A 43 13.29 -19.81 -1.28
CA GLU A 43 12.89 -18.49 -0.81
C GLU A 43 12.61 -17.65 -2.07
N ARG A 44 11.40 -17.13 -2.22
CA ARG A 44 11.07 -16.37 -3.42
C ARG A 44 11.95 -15.14 -3.43
N ASP A 45 12.83 -15.03 -4.42
CA ASP A 45 13.73 -13.90 -4.61
C ASP A 45 12.93 -12.64 -5.01
N CYS A 46 12.22 -12.08 -4.03
CA CYS A 46 11.64 -10.75 -4.07
C CYS A 46 12.72 -9.78 -3.60
N TYR A 47 13.36 -9.07 -4.53
CA TYR A 47 14.33 -8.05 -4.19
C TYR A 47 13.64 -6.73 -3.88
N THR A 48 14.07 -6.04 -2.82
CA THR A 48 13.50 -4.77 -2.37
C THR A 48 14.35 -3.55 -2.73
N ASP A 49 15.60 -3.72 -3.17
CA ASP A 49 16.50 -2.59 -3.39
C ASP A 49 16.29 -2.02 -4.80
N VAL A 50 15.17 -1.33 -4.94
CA VAL A 50 14.79 -0.59 -6.13
C VAL A 50 15.14 0.87 -5.90
N ALA A 51 15.78 1.55 -6.86
CA ALA A 51 16.19 2.95 -6.73
C ALA A 51 15.00 3.93 -6.88
N LEU A 52 13.96 3.74 -6.08
CA LEU A 52 12.76 4.57 -6.04
C LEU A 52 13.06 5.91 -5.36
N PRO A 53 12.73 7.04 -6.00
CA PRO A 53 12.72 8.33 -5.34
C PRO A 53 11.44 8.50 -4.50
N LEU A 54 11.60 8.94 -3.26
CA LEU A 54 10.53 9.51 -2.45
C LEU A 54 10.52 11.02 -2.65
N TYR A 55 9.38 11.56 -3.06
CA TYR A 55 9.20 12.99 -3.26
C TYR A 55 8.46 13.64 -2.09
N GLU A 56 8.83 14.88 -1.82
CA GLU A 56 7.99 15.86 -1.14
C GLU A 56 7.82 17.06 -2.08
N ASN A 57 6.60 17.23 -2.57
CA ASN A 57 6.24 18.12 -3.66
C ASN A 57 7.09 17.87 -4.92
N LEU A 58 8.05 18.75 -5.19
CA LEU A 58 8.93 18.66 -6.36
C LEU A 58 10.36 18.20 -6.01
N ASN A 59 10.65 17.98 -4.73
CA ASN A 59 11.99 17.63 -4.26
C ASN A 59 12.06 16.14 -3.95
N ILE A 60 13.15 15.50 -4.39
CA ILE A 60 13.49 14.14 -3.95
C ILE A 60 14.08 14.27 -2.54
N VAL A 61 13.41 13.64 -1.56
CA VAL A 61 13.84 13.66 -0.15
C VAL A 61 14.56 12.40 0.28
N GLU A 62 14.44 11.30 -0.48
CA GLU A 62 15.13 10.04 -0.24
C GLU A 62 15.22 9.22 -1.53
N GLN A 63 16.39 8.66 -1.83
CA GLN A 63 16.60 7.71 -2.94
C GLN A 63 17.87 6.88 -2.69
N PRO A 64 17.82 5.52 -2.70
CA PRO A 64 16.62 4.70 -2.77
C PRO A 64 15.73 4.89 -1.53
N VAL A 65 14.41 4.89 -1.70
CA VAL A 65 13.48 4.93 -0.57
C VAL A 65 13.60 3.66 0.26
N ASN A 66 13.61 3.81 1.59
CA ASN A 66 13.44 2.68 2.47
C ASN A 66 11.96 2.28 2.58
N LEU A 67 11.56 1.27 1.80
CA LEU A 67 10.19 0.76 1.76
C LEU A 67 9.67 0.28 3.14
N SER A 68 10.56 -0.23 3.99
CA SER A 68 10.22 -0.70 5.35
C SER A 68 9.74 0.41 6.28
N GLY A 69 10.09 1.67 5.99
CA GLY A 69 9.66 2.85 6.74
C GLY A 69 8.58 3.68 6.05
N LEU A 70 8.20 3.31 4.82
CA LEU A 70 7.34 4.15 3.98
C LEU A 70 5.92 4.28 4.55
N ALA A 71 5.36 3.17 5.06
CA ALA A 71 4.05 3.14 5.71
C ALA A 71 3.97 4.17 6.85
N ARG A 72 4.97 4.15 7.74
CA ARG A 72 5.06 5.08 8.86
C ARG A 72 5.15 6.53 8.39
N LYS A 73 5.97 6.83 7.39
CA LYS A 73 6.09 8.20 6.84
C LYS A 73 4.76 8.69 6.25
N TYR A 74 4.01 7.81 5.58
CA TYR A 74 2.67 8.14 5.07
C TYR A 74 1.68 8.42 6.20
N ALA A 75 1.68 7.60 7.27
CA ALA A 75 0.85 7.83 8.45
C ALA A 75 1.15 9.21 9.07
N GLU A 76 2.44 9.50 9.30
CA GLU A 76 2.90 10.76 9.89
C GLU A 76 2.45 11.98 9.07
N LYS A 77 2.65 11.95 7.74
CA LYS A 77 2.24 13.05 6.85
C LYS A 77 0.73 13.21 6.74
N ALA A 78 -0.03 12.12 6.71
CA ALA A 78 -1.49 12.15 6.72
C ALA A 78 -2.02 12.77 8.01
N VAL A 79 -1.49 12.36 9.16
CA VAL A 79 -1.87 12.87 10.48
C VAL A 79 -1.53 14.36 10.61
N GLU A 80 -0.34 14.77 10.18
CA GLU A 80 0.08 16.17 10.16
C GLU A 80 -0.86 17.03 9.29
N PHE A 81 -1.19 16.57 8.09
CA PHE A 81 -2.08 17.28 7.18
C PHE A 81 -3.48 17.48 7.77
N ILE A 82 -4.06 16.45 8.38
CA ILE A 82 -5.40 16.53 9.01
C ILE A 82 -5.38 17.50 10.18
N GLU A 83 -4.36 17.43 11.04
CA GLU A 83 -4.19 18.34 12.18
C GLU A 83 -4.10 19.79 11.71
N GLN A 84 -3.28 20.06 10.70
CA GLN A 84 -3.12 21.40 10.14
C GLN A 84 -4.42 21.90 9.50
N ALA A 85 -5.11 21.09 8.69
CA ALA A 85 -6.36 21.49 8.06
C ALA A 85 -7.44 21.82 9.10
N SER A 86 -7.58 20.98 10.14
CA SER A 86 -8.53 21.20 11.24
C SER A 86 -8.20 22.46 12.04
N THR A 87 -6.93 22.66 12.40
CA THR A 87 -6.48 23.85 13.14
C THR A 87 -6.80 25.16 12.40
N HIS A 88 -6.70 25.16 11.07
CA HIS A 88 -7.01 26.33 10.25
C HIS A 88 -8.49 26.42 9.84
N GLY A 89 -9.35 25.49 10.28
CA GLY A 89 -10.77 25.45 9.94
C GLY A 89 -11.03 25.28 8.44
N ARG A 90 -10.13 24.61 7.71
CA ARG A 90 -10.25 24.44 6.25
C ARG A 90 -10.78 23.05 5.92
N PRO A 91 -11.77 22.93 5.01
CA PRO A 91 -12.12 21.63 4.45
C PRO A 91 -10.92 21.05 3.71
N PHE A 92 -10.77 19.73 3.76
CA PHE A 92 -9.63 19.05 3.15
C PHE A 92 -10.05 17.86 2.31
N LEU A 93 -9.24 17.55 1.31
CA LEU A 93 -9.26 16.28 0.59
C LEU A 93 -7.90 15.61 0.81
N LEU A 94 -7.91 14.47 1.49
CA LEU A 94 -6.72 13.64 1.66
C LEU A 94 -6.88 12.37 0.84
N TYR A 95 -6.00 12.16 -0.13
CA TYR A 95 -5.91 10.92 -0.89
C TYR A 95 -4.66 10.15 -0.48
N VAL A 96 -4.84 8.93 0.04
CA VAL A 96 -3.74 8.07 0.51
C VAL A 96 -3.64 6.84 -0.39
N GLY A 97 -2.78 6.90 -1.40
CA GLY A 97 -2.46 5.75 -2.26
C GLY A 97 -1.38 4.87 -1.60
N LEU A 98 -1.80 3.83 -0.89
CA LEU A 98 -0.88 2.92 -0.20
C LEU A 98 -0.23 1.94 -1.18
N ALA A 99 1.05 1.65 -0.94
CA ALA A 99 1.80 0.60 -1.64
C ALA A 99 1.30 -0.81 -1.23
N HIS A 100 0.76 -0.94 -0.02
CA HIS A 100 0.06 -2.13 0.45
C HIS A 100 -1.13 -2.44 -0.47
N MET A 101 -1.36 -3.66 -0.93
CA MET A 101 -0.69 -4.93 -0.65
C MET A 101 0.12 -5.43 -1.86
N HIS A 102 0.65 -4.51 -2.66
CA HIS A 102 1.39 -4.86 -3.86
C HIS A 102 2.78 -5.41 -3.51
N VAL A 103 3.27 -6.38 -4.28
CA VAL A 103 4.61 -6.96 -4.09
C VAL A 103 5.70 -6.03 -4.64
N PRO A 104 6.93 -6.04 -4.12
CA PRO A 104 7.41 -6.80 -2.97
C PRO A 104 6.79 -6.32 -1.65
N LEU A 105 6.45 -7.26 -0.76
CA LEU A 105 5.96 -6.92 0.58
C LEU A 105 7.17 -6.63 1.47
N SER A 106 7.38 -5.36 1.80
CA SER A 106 8.46 -4.96 2.72
C SER A 106 8.01 -5.25 4.16
N VAL A 107 8.66 -6.19 4.83
CA VAL A 107 8.31 -6.59 6.21
C VAL A 107 9.43 -6.19 7.16
N THR A 108 9.08 -5.47 8.23
CA THR A 108 9.99 -5.15 9.33
C THR A 108 9.52 -5.87 10.60
N PRO A 109 10.34 -6.69 11.30
CA PRO A 109 11.69 -7.18 10.96
C PRO A 109 11.66 -8.44 10.07
N PRO A 110 12.84 -8.92 9.60
CA PRO A 110 12.96 -10.20 8.92
C PRO A 110 12.38 -11.30 9.80
N LEU A 111 11.42 -12.05 9.28
CA LEU A 111 10.89 -13.21 9.98
C LEU A 111 11.98 -14.28 10.05
N GLU A 112 12.43 -14.64 11.26
CA GLU A 112 13.42 -15.71 11.52
C GLU A 112 12.97 -17.11 11.04
N ASN A 113 11.81 -17.24 10.38
CA ASN A 113 11.26 -18.54 10.00
C ASN A 113 10.36 -18.46 8.74
N PRO A 114 10.80 -19.02 7.58
CA PRO A 114 10.30 -18.71 6.23
C PRO A 114 8.94 -19.32 5.83
N ARG A 115 8.13 -19.82 6.77
CA ARG A 115 6.83 -20.41 6.42
C ARG A 115 5.74 -19.38 6.08
N ASN A 116 5.23 -19.52 4.85
CA ASN A 116 3.98 -19.09 4.18
C ASN A 116 2.97 -18.25 4.99
N GLN A 117 2.34 -17.28 4.31
CA GLN A 117 1.29 -16.35 4.79
C GLN A 117 1.72 -15.23 5.74
N ARG A 118 2.86 -15.32 6.44
CA ARG A 118 3.26 -14.26 7.38
C ARG A 118 3.55 -12.90 6.74
N ALA A 119 4.18 -12.85 5.56
CA ALA A 119 4.50 -11.57 4.93
C ALA A 119 3.26 -10.76 4.53
N TYR A 120 2.30 -11.41 3.86
CA TYR A 120 1.01 -10.79 3.53
C TYR A 120 0.25 -10.36 4.78
N HIS A 121 0.13 -11.23 5.80
CA HIS A 121 -0.56 -10.85 7.03
C HIS A 121 0.17 -9.76 7.83
N ALA A 122 1.51 -9.73 7.84
CA ALA A 122 2.27 -8.68 8.51
C ALA A 122 2.07 -7.34 7.80
N SER A 123 2.19 -7.32 6.48
CA SER A 123 1.93 -6.13 5.66
C SER A 123 0.46 -5.68 5.80
N LEU A 124 -0.50 -6.61 5.88
CA LEU A 124 -1.91 -6.28 6.11
C LEU A 124 -2.12 -5.62 7.48
N ARG A 125 -1.45 -6.10 8.53
CA ARG A 125 -1.49 -5.50 9.89
C ARG A 125 -0.83 -4.13 9.93
N GLU A 126 0.25 -3.93 9.18
CA GLU A 126 0.89 -2.62 9.06
C GLU A 126 -0.05 -1.61 8.38
N MET A 127 -0.71 -2.01 7.29
CA MET A 127 -1.72 -1.20 6.62
C MET A 127 -2.89 -0.85 7.56
N ASP A 128 -3.42 -1.85 8.28
CA ASP A 128 -4.48 -1.66 9.28
C ASP A 128 -4.07 -0.66 10.38
N SER A 129 -2.84 -0.79 10.90
CA SER A 129 -2.30 0.14 11.90
C SER A 129 -2.11 1.56 11.37
N LEU A 130 -1.67 1.71 10.11
CA LEU A 130 -1.56 3.01 9.44
C LEU A 130 -2.93 3.68 9.33
N ILE A 131 -3.93 2.94 8.84
CA ILE A 131 -5.31 3.45 8.69
C ILE A 131 -5.88 3.79 10.07
N GLY A 132 -5.61 2.98 11.09
CA GLY A 132 -5.98 3.24 12.47
C GLY A 132 -5.48 4.60 12.95
N GLN A 133 -4.20 4.93 12.72
CA GLN A 133 -3.64 6.23 13.09
C GLN A 133 -4.33 7.42 12.41
N ILE A 134 -4.65 7.29 11.12
CA ILE A 134 -5.37 8.33 10.36
C ILE A 134 -6.78 8.50 10.92
N LYS A 135 -7.49 7.38 11.14
CA LYS A 135 -8.83 7.38 11.70
C LYS A 135 -8.86 7.98 13.10
N ASP A 136 -7.94 7.59 13.97
CA ASP A 136 -7.85 8.10 15.34
C ASP A 136 -7.63 9.62 15.34
N LYS A 137 -6.79 10.12 14.42
CA LYS A 137 -6.61 11.56 14.24
C LYS A 137 -7.91 12.25 13.80
N VAL A 138 -8.60 11.73 12.79
CA VAL A 138 -9.91 12.25 12.35
C VAL A 138 -10.92 12.24 13.50
N ASP A 139 -11.03 11.15 14.24
CA ASP A 139 -11.96 11.03 15.38
C ASP A 139 -11.67 12.05 16.47
N HIS A 140 -10.41 12.47 16.62
CA HIS A 140 -10.02 13.47 17.61
C HIS A 140 -10.30 14.91 17.18
N VAL A 141 -10.09 15.25 15.90
CA VAL A 141 -10.08 16.66 15.46
C VAL A 141 -11.10 17.03 14.37
N ALA A 142 -11.78 16.06 13.75
CA ALA A 142 -12.64 16.31 12.58
C ALA A 142 -13.81 15.32 12.42
N LYS A 143 -14.17 14.59 13.49
CA LYS A 143 -15.06 13.42 13.44
C LYS A 143 -16.41 13.64 12.77
N GLU A 144 -17.08 14.76 13.07
CA GLU A 144 -18.47 15.02 12.67
C GLU A 144 -18.61 15.53 11.22
N ASN A 145 -17.49 15.83 10.55
CA ASN A 145 -17.50 16.42 9.21
C ASN A 145 -16.45 15.78 8.28
N THR A 146 -16.15 14.50 8.50
CA THR A 146 -15.21 13.75 7.66
C THR A 146 -15.85 12.47 7.16
N LEU A 147 -15.80 12.26 5.84
CA LEU A 147 -16.07 10.98 5.21
C LEU A 147 -14.77 10.20 5.06
N LEU A 148 -14.70 9.03 5.70
CA LEU A 148 -13.62 8.08 5.45
C LEU A 148 -14.11 7.02 4.47
N TRP A 149 -13.42 6.91 3.33
CA TRP A 149 -13.65 5.88 2.31
C TRP A 149 -12.39 5.03 2.16
N PHE A 150 -12.49 3.74 2.47
CA PHE A 150 -11.44 2.76 2.22
C PHE A 150 -11.84 1.78 1.11
N THR A 151 -10.94 1.56 0.14
CA THR A 151 -11.12 0.62 -0.98
C THR A 151 -9.76 0.13 -1.51
N GLY A 152 -9.76 -1.01 -2.20
CA GLY A 152 -8.65 -1.43 -3.07
C GLY A 152 -8.80 -0.86 -4.49
N ASP A 153 -7.79 -1.08 -5.33
CA ASP A 153 -7.76 -0.75 -6.77
C ASP A 153 -8.21 -1.92 -7.66
N ASN A 154 -7.87 -3.16 -7.27
CA ASN A 154 -8.26 -4.40 -7.93
C ASN A 154 -8.31 -5.61 -6.97
N GLY A 155 -8.77 -6.76 -7.49
CA GLY A 155 -8.71 -8.05 -6.79
C GLY A 155 -7.27 -8.57 -6.58
N PRO A 156 -7.06 -9.63 -5.79
CA PRO A 156 -5.74 -10.12 -5.45
C PRO A 156 -4.99 -10.69 -6.67
N TRP A 157 -3.66 -10.51 -6.68
CA TRP A 157 -2.78 -11.08 -7.70
C TRP A 157 -2.44 -12.53 -7.38
N ALA A 158 -3.37 -13.45 -7.65
CA ALA A 158 -3.27 -14.87 -7.23
C ALA A 158 -2.01 -15.61 -7.73
N GLN A 159 -1.38 -15.14 -8.82
CA GLN A 159 -0.11 -15.66 -9.31
C GLN A 159 1.06 -15.47 -8.33
N LYS A 160 0.87 -14.70 -7.24
CA LYS A 160 1.84 -14.52 -6.15
C LYS A 160 1.59 -15.42 -4.94
N CYS A 161 0.66 -16.37 -5.00
CA CYS A 161 0.37 -17.39 -3.97
C CYS A 161 0.39 -16.87 -2.52
N GLU A 162 1.37 -17.25 -1.69
CA GLU A 162 1.45 -16.86 -0.27
C GLU A 162 1.70 -15.37 -0.02
N LEU A 163 2.02 -14.60 -1.06
CA LEU A 163 2.12 -13.14 -1.05
C LEU A 163 0.85 -12.47 -1.59
N ALA A 164 -0.16 -13.23 -1.98
CA ALA A 164 -1.43 -12.72 -2.51
C ALA A 164 -2.52 -12.76 -1.43
N GLY A 165 -3.48 -11.84 -1.59
CA GLY A 165 -4.72 -11.85 -0.81
C GLY A 165 -5.68 -12.96 -1.23
N SER A 166 -6.81 -13.05 -0.52
CA SER A 166 -7.89 -13.98 -0.83
C SER A 166 -9.03 -13.26 -1.55
N VAL A 167 -9.66 -13.94 -2.51
CA VAL A 167 -10.91 -13.50 -3.17
C VAL A 167 -12.14 -13.74 -2.30
N GLY A 168 -11.97 -14.43 -1.16
CA GLY A 168 -13.07 -14.82 -0.28
C GLY A 168 -14.08 -15.72 -1.02
N PRO A 169 -15.39 -15.52 -0.81
CA PRO A 169 -16.43 -16.31 -1.49
C PRO A 169 -16.69 -15.86 -2.93
N PHE A 170 -15.97 -14.85 -3.43
CA PHE A 170 -16.22 -14.24 -4.74
C PHE A 170 -15.29 -14.81 -5.81
N PHE A 171 -15.66 -14.58 -7.07
CA PHE A 171 -14.81 -14.85 -8.23
C PHE A 171 -14.23 -13.53 -8.74
N GLY A 172 -12.90 -13.42 -8.81
CA GLY A 172 -12.21 -12.25 -9.36
C GLY A 172 -10.69 -12.41 -9.27
N LEU A 173 -9.98 -12.15 -10.37
CA LEU A 173 -8.52 -12.25 -10.45
C LEU A 173 -7.99 -11.03 -11.19
N TRP A 174 -6.80 -10.55 -10.80
CA TRP A 174 -6.07 -9.58 -11.61
C TRP A 174 -5.81 -10.16 -13.02
N GLN A 175 -6.10 -9.39 -14.08
CA GLN A 175 -5.94 -9.74 -15.50
C GLN A 175 -6.76 -10.92 -16.07
N THR A 176 -7.98 -11.21 -15.57
CA THR A 176 -8.92 -12.05 -16.36
C THR A 176 -9.70 -11.21 -17.38
N HIS A 177 -10.03 -11.81 -18.54
CA HIS A 177 -10.73 -11.17 -19.69
C HIS A 177 -12.06 -10.47 -19.36
N GLN A 178 -12.58 -10.65 -18.15
CA GLN A 178 -13.71 -9.91 -17.61
C GLN A 178 -13.19 -9.16 -16.39
N GLY A 179 -12.86 -7.88 -16.56
CA GLY A 179 -12.43 -7.01 -15.48
C GLY A 179 -13.51 -6.98 -14.40
N PHE A 180 -13.27 -7.66 -13.29
CA PHE A 180 -14.14 -7.62 -12.13
C PHE A 180 -13.35 -7.11 -10.95
N HIS A 181 -13.84 -5.99 -10.42
CA HIS A 181 -13.31 -5.33 -9.25
C HIS A 181 -14.20 -5.68 -8.06
N SER A 182 -13.84 -6.71 -7.30
CA SER A 182 -14.44 -6.92 -5.98
C SER A 182 -13.68 -6.05 -4.98
N PHE A 183 -14.30 -4.96 -4.54
CA PHE A 183 -13.73 -4.03 -3.58
C PHE A 183 -14.25 -4.32 -2.17
N LEU A 184 -13.38 -4.30 -1.16
CA LEU A 184 -13.83 -4.08 0.21
C LEU A 184 -14.19 -2.60 0.32
N PHE A 185 -15.47 -2.31 0.61
CA PHE A 185 -15.94 -0.94 0.85
C PHE A 185 -16.23 -0.76 2.33
N LEU A 186 -15.52 0.18 2.95
CA LEU A 186 -15.84 0.69 4.28
C LEU A 186 -16.04 2.20 4.16
N ALA A 187 -17.26 2.66 4.43
CA ALA A 187 -17.55 4.07 4.65
C ALA A 187 -17.93 4.28 6.10
N SER A 188 -17.31 5.27 6.74
CA SER A 188 -17.70 5.76 8.06
C SER A 188 -18.08 7.24 7.93
N TRP A 189 -19.29 7.55 8.36
CA TRP A 189 -19.83 8.91 8.43
C TRP A 189 -20.59 9.04 9.74
N ASN A 190 -20.14 9.95 10.60
CA ASN A 190 -20.93 10.38 11.76
C ASN A 190 -21.65 11.66 11.32
N ALA A 191 -22.97 11.58 11.20
CA ALA A 191 -23.75 12.75 10.83
C ALA A 191 -23.73 13.76 11.98
N ALA A 192 -23.34 15.00 11.70
CA ALA A 192 -23.55 16.11 12.61
C ALA A 192 -25.05 16.19 12.96
N GLY A 193 -25.37 16.00 14.23
CA GLY A 193 -26.70 16.30 14.76
C GLY A 193 -26.93 17.80 14.70
N ASN A 194 -28.07 18.21 14.12
CA ASN A 194 -28.62 19.56 14.27
C ASN A 194 -28.94 19.87 15.74
#